data_AF-A0A6J4U9U5-F1
#
_entry.id   AF-A0A6J4U9U5-F1
#
_cell.length_a   1.000
_cell.length_b   1.000
_cell.length_c   1.000
_cell.angle_alpha   90.00
_cell.angle_beta   90.00
_cell.angle_gamma   90.00
#
_symmetry.space_group_name_H-M   'P 1'
#
loop_
_entity.id
_entity.type
_entity.pdbx_description
1 polymer ?
#
loop_
_entity_poly.entity_id
_entity_poly.type
_entity_poly.pdbx_seq_one_letter_code
_entity_poly.pdbx_strand_id
1 'polypeptide(L)' 'MVEGSVQLGINDQGPGIPAEWRERIFEPYARRETHTARGSGIGLFAAKRLAESMGARLW' A
#
# COMPACT_ATOMS: atom_id res chain seq x y z
N MET A 1 16.05 10.51 -6.34
CA MET A 1 15.81 10.98 -4.96
C MET A 1 16.23 12.42 -4.90
N VAL A 2 15.47 13.27 -4.20
CA VAL A 2 15.81 14.69 -4.04
C VAL A 2 16.65 14.85 -2.78
N GLU A 3 17.54 15.84 -2.73
CA GLU A 3 18.29 16.15 -1.53
C GLU A 3 17.32 16.45 -0.36
N GLY A 4 17.58 15.87 0.82
CA GLY A 4 16.68 15.98 1.98
C GLY A 4 15.47 15.02 1.99
N SER A 5 15.36 14.08 1.04
CA SER A 5 14.32 13.04 1.06
C SER A 5 14.77 11.75 1.76
N VAL A 6 13.84 11.10 2.46
CA VAL A 6 14.04 9.78 3.08
C VAL A 6 13.18 8.75 2.35
N GLN A 7 13.76 7.58 2.06
CA GLN A 7 13.04 6.43 1.51
C GLN A 7 12.91 5.34 2.57
N LEU A 8 11.69 4.88 2.80
CA LEU A 8 11.39 3.73 3.64
C LEU A 8 10.87 2.59 2.76
N GLY A 9 11.47 1.41 2.89
CA GLY A 9 11.03 0.19 2.21
C GLY A 9 10.54 -0.85 3.21
N ILE A 10 9.44 -1.51 2.88
CA ILE A 10 8.93 -2.69 3.61
C ILE A 10 9.03 -3.87 2.66
N ASN A 11 9.60 -4.98 3.12
CA ASN A 11 9.71 -6.22 2.37
C ASN A 11 9.14 -7.37 3.18
N ASP A 12 8.40 -8.25 2.51
CA ASP A 12 7.88 -9.50 3.07
C ASP A 12 8.21 -10.67 2.13
N GLN A 13 8.12 -11.89 2.65
CA GLN A 13 8.37 -13.14 1.91
C GLN A 13 7.07 -13.81 1.43
N GLY A 14 5.97 -13.05 1.34
CA GLY A 14 4.68 -13.54 0.89
C GLY A 14 4.61 -13.73 -0.64
N PRO A 15 3.44 -14.13 -1.17
CA PRO A 15 3.25 -14.42 -2.59
C PRO A 15 3.31 -13.16 -3.48
N GLY A 16 3.47 -11.97 -2.90
CA GLY A 16 3.46 -10.69 -3.61
C GLY A 16 2.08 -10.28 -4.12
N ILE A 17 2.07 -9.19 -4.89
CA ILE A 17 0.86 -8.56 -5.43
C ILE A 17 0.88 -8.69 -6.97
N PRO A 18 -0.13 -9.37 -7.57
CA PRO A 18 -0.27 -9.46 -9.02
C PRO A 18 -0.35 -8.07 -9.67
N ALA A 19 0.12 -7.95 -10.91
CA ALA A 19 0.25 -6.67 -11.59
C ALA A 19 -1.08 -5.91 -11.66
N GLU A 20 -2.18 -6.61 -11.96
CA GLU A 20 -3.53 -6.05 -12.05
C GLU A 20 -4.09 -5.52 -10.72
N TRP A 21 -3.45 -5.86 -9.60
CA TRP A 21 -3.84 -5.41 -8.27
C TRP A 21 -2.99 -4.26 -7.74
N ARG A 22 -1.80 -4.00 -8.29
CA ARG A 22 -0.82 -3.05 -7.71
C ARG A 22 -1.35 -1.63 -7.52
N GLU A 23 -2.22 -1.16 -8.41
CA GLU A 23 -2.85 0.15 -8.25
C GLU A 23 -4.08 0.06 -7.34
N ARG A 24 -4.88 -0.99 -7.51
CA ARG A 24 -6.14 -1.22 -6.80
C ARG A 24 -5.97 -1.44 -5.30
N ILE A 25 -4.83 -1.96 -4.83
CA ILE A 25 -4.57 -2.16 -3.39
C ILE A 25 -4.65 -0.86 -2.56
N PHE A 26 -4.55 0.30 -3.21
CA PHE A 26 -4.69 1.60 -2.56
C PHE A 26 -6.11 2.14 -2.54
N GLU A 27 -7.08 1.45 -3.15
CA GLU A 27 -8.50 1.81 -3.09
C GLU A 27 -9.12 1.39 -1.75
N PRO A 28 -10.12 2.13 -1.24
CA PRO A 28 -10.79 1.75 0.00
C PRO A 28 -11.52 0.42 -0.18
N TYR A 29 -11.39 -0.47 0.81
CA TYR A 29 -12.01 -1.81 0.82
C TYR A 29 -11.48 -2.77 -0.25
N ALA A 30 -10.38 -2.45 -0.95
CA ALA A 30 -9.77 -3.35 -1.90
C ALA A 30 -9.22 -4.60 -1.20
N ARG A 31 -9.77 -5.76 -1.54
CA ARG A 31 -9.36 -7.06 -0.99
C ARG A 31 -9.39 -8.12 -2.10
N ARG A 32 -8.39 -8.99 -2.09
CA ARG A 32 -8.42 -10.25 -2.85
C ARG A 32 -9.16 -11.29 -2.02
N GLU A 33 -9.92 -12.16 -2.67
CA GLU A 33 -10.56 -13.34 -2.06
C GLU A 33 -9.50 -14.40 -1.73
N THR A 34 -8.60 -14.09 -0.81
CA THR A 34 -7.75 -15.07 -0.17
C THR A 34 -8.44 -15.45 1.12
N HIS A 35 -8.97 -16.67 1.19
CA HIS A 35 -9.86 -17.20 2.24
C HIS A 35 -9.36 -17.07 3.71
N THR A 36 -8.18 -16.51 3.95
CA THR A 36 -7.49 -16.45 5.24
C THR A 36 -7.22 -15.04 5.77
N ALA A 37 -7.42 -13.98 4.99
CA ALA A 37 -7.04 -12.62 5.41
C ALA A 37 -8.15 -11.92 6.22
N ARG A 38 -7.88 -11.64 7.50
CA ARG A 38 -8.73 -10.75 8.34
C ARG A 38 -8.39 -9.28 8.07
N GLY A 39 -9.40 -8.41 7.99
CA GLY A 39 -9.23 -6.96 7.87
C GLY A 39 -10.18 -6.30 6.86
N SER A 40 -10.49 -5.02 7.03
CA SER A 40 -11.47 -4.29 6.19
C SER A 40 -10.95 -3.83 4.82
N GLY A 41 -9.64 -3.96 4.55
CA GLY A 41 -9.03 -3.42 3.33
C GLY A 41 -8.82 -1.89 3.36
N ILE A 42 -8.67 -1.31 4.56
CA ILE A 42 -8.50 0.15 4.74
C ILE A 42 -7.04 0.57 4.93
N GLY A 43 -6.15 -0.35 5.32
CA GLY A 43 -4.79 -0.02 5.73
C GLY A 43 -3.97 0.73 4.68
N LEU A 44 -3.86 0.20 3.46
CA LEU A 44 -3.06 0.82 2.39
C LEU A 44 -3.69 2.11 1.86
N PHE A 45 -5.02 2.18 1.77
CA PHE A 45 -5.74 3.41 1.45
C PHE A 45 -5.40 4.52 2.46
N ALA A 46 -5.50 4.21 3.77
CA ALA A 46 -5.18 5.17 4.83
C ALA A 46 -3.70 5.58 4.81
N ALA A 47 -2.78 4.63 4.61
CA ALA A 47 -1.36 4.91 4.53
C ALA A 47 -1.02 5.85 3.37
N LYS A 48 -1.62 5.63 2.18
CA LYS A 48 -1.43 6.50 1.02
C LYS A 48 -1.96 7.92 1.29
N ARG A 49 -3.17 8.04 1.82
CA ARG A 49 -3.78 9.34 2.18
C ARG A 49 -2.94 10.11 3.19
N LEU A 50 -2.43 9.41 4.21
CA LEU A 50 -1.57 10.01 5.23
C LEU A 50 -0.25 10.47 4.61
N ALA A 51 0.41 9.63 3.80
CA ALA A 51 1.64 9.99 3.10
C ALA A 51 1.44 11.24 2.23
N GLU A 52 0.40 11.27 1.40
CA GLU A 52 0.05 12.42 0.56
C GLU A 52 -0.19 13.68 1.39
N SER A 53 -0.88 13.57 2.54
CA SER A 53 -1.10 14.71 3.45
C SER A 53 0.18 15.26 4.09
N MET A 54 1.22 14.44 4.20
CA MET A 54 2.55 14.81 4.70
C MET A 54 3.50 15.25 3.58
N GLY A 55 3.01 15.35 2.33
CA GLY A 55 3.86 15.65 1.16
C GLY A 55 4.77 14.49 0.75
N ALA A 56 4.54 13.29 1.27
CA ALA A 56 5.25 12.08 0.90
C ALA A 56 4.54 11.34 -0.24
N ARG A 57 5.27 10.44 -0.91
CA ARG A 57 4.75 9.56 -1.95
C ARG A 57 4.80 8.13 -1.46
N LEU A 58 3.71 7.40 -1.67
CA LEU A 58 3.61 5.96 -1.46
C LEU A 58 3.20 5.30 -2.79
N TRP A 59 3.89 4.24 -3.18
CA TRP A 59 3.72 3.55 -4.47
C TRP A 59 3.80 2.04 -4.31
#